data_AF-A0A3L7PKK8-F1
#
_entry.id   AF-A0A3L7PKK8-F1
#
_cell.length_a   1.000
_cell.length_b   1.000
_cell.length_c   1.000
_cell.angle_alpha   90.00
_cell.angle_beta   90.00
_cell.angle_gamma   90.00
#
_symmetry.space_group_name_H-M   'P 1'
#
loop_
_entity.id
_entity.type
_entity.pdbx_description
1 polymer ?
#
loop_
_entity_poly.entity_id
_entity_poly.type
_entity_poly.pdbx_seq_one_letter_code
_entity_poly.pdbx_strand_id
1 'polypeptide(L)'
;MTRREKLEAMLDCEPLDQMLRYMLAMELDKEGENDRSLTYLTGLMDDESPYVPAFLMAGQQFTRLNRTDEARSAFQRGIDAAHAQGDSHAFEELKRFLSELD
;
A
#
# COMPACT_ATOMS: atom_id res chain seq x y z
N MET A 1 -25.47 0.10 -1.27
CA MET A 1 -24.13 0.11 -1.86
C MET A 1 -23.14 0.57 -0.80
N THR A 2 -22.29 -0.34 -0.31
CA THR A 2 -21.21 -0.06 0.62
C THR A 2 -20.15 0.83 -0.05
N ARG A 3 -19.20 1.35 0.74
CA ARG A 3 -18.08 2.12 0.18
C ARG A 3 -17.24 1.26 -0.76
N ARG A 4 -16.98 0.00 -0.38
CA ARG A 4 -16.30 -1.00 -1.23
C ARG A 4 -17.00 -1.19 -2.57
N GLU A 5 -18.30 -1.47 -2.56
CA GLU A 5 -19.08 -1.73 -3.79
C GLU A 5 -19.08 -0.51 -4.74
N LYS A 6 -19.03 0.72 -4.20
CA LYS A 6 -18.88 1.93 -5.02
C LYS A 6 -17.50 2.02 -5.67
N LEU A 7 -16.44 1.71 -4.91
CA LEU A 7 -15.07 1.73 -5.41
C LEU A 7 -14.85 0.65 -6.48
N GLU A 8 -15.39 -0.56 -6.26
CA GLU A 8 -15.36 -1.65 -7.25
C GLU A 8 -16.06 -1.23 -8.55
N ALA A 9 -17.25 -0.63 -8.48
CA ALA A 9 -17.96 -0.13 -9.66
C ALA A 9 -17.24 1.01 -10.40
N MET A 10 -16.49 1.86 -9.69
CA MET A 10 -15.66 2.90 -10.33
C MET A 10 -14.44 2.29 -11.02
N LEU A 11 -13.82 1.27 -10.41
CA LEU A 11 -12.68 0.55 -10.99
C LEU A 11 -13.06 -0.29 -12.22
N ASP A 12 -14.32 -0.70 -12.37
CA ASP A 12 -14.79 -1.31 -13.62
C ASP A 12 -14.63 -0.35 -14.82
N CYS A 13 -14.75 0.96 -14.59
CA CYS A 13 -14.53 2.00 -15.59
C CYS A 13 -13.08 2.44 -15.68
N GLU A 14 -12.39 2.58 -14.55
CA GLU A 14 -11.03 3.15 -14.44
C GLU A 14 -10.08 2.19 -13.69
N PRO A 15 -9.78 0.99 -14.25
CA PRO A 15 -9.11 -0.09 -13.51
C PRO A 15 -7.66 0.23 -13.11
N LEU A 16 -7.03 1.18 -13.78
CA LEU A 16 -5.65 1.60 -13.54
C LEU A 16 -5.55 2.84 -12.64
N ASP A 17 -6.68 3.41 -12.20
CA ASP A 17 -6.63 4.56 -11.30
C ASP A 17 -5.98 4.14 -9.97
N GLN A 18 -4.84 4.77 -9.67
CA GLN A 18 -4.03 4.42 -8.49
C GLN A 18 -4.75 4.77 -7.19
N MET A 19 -5.47 5.89 -7.17
CA MET A 19 -6.18 6.36 -5.99
C MET A 19 -7.37 5.46 -5.68
N LEU A 20 -8.14 5.03 -6.70
CA LEU A 20 -9.26 4.10 -6.52
C LEU A 20 -8.79 2.73 -6.04
N ARG A 21 -7.73 2.17 -6.63
CA ARG A 21 -7.11 0.92 -6.18
C ARG A 21 -6.63 1.02 -4.73
N TYR A 22 -6.00 2.14 -4.36
CA TYR A 22 -5.55 2.38 -3.00
C TYR A 22 -6.71 2.48 -2.00
N MET A 23 -7.74 3.26 -2.33
CA MET A 23 -8.93 3.39 -1.48
C MET A 23 -9.64 2.05 -1.30
N LEU A 24 -9.74 1.23 -2.36
CA LEU A 24 -10.32 -0.10 -2.27
C LEU A 24 -9.49 -0.99 -1.33
N ALA A 25 -8.16 -0.97 -1.45
CA ALA A 25 -7.29 -1.70 -0.54
C ALA A 25 -7.52 -1.33 0.94
N MET A 26 -7.68 -0.03 1.23
CA MET A 26 -7.94 0.43 2.61
C MET A 26 -9.30 -0.02 3.14
N GLU A 27 -10.33 -0.08 2.30
CA GLU A 27 -11.63 -0.61 2.73
C GLU A 27 -11.57 -2.13 2.95
N LEU A 28 -10.83 -2.86 2.12
CA LEU A 28 -10.61 -4.31 2.29
C LEU A 28 -9.85 -4.63 3.58
N ASP A 29 -8.80 -3.88 3.92
CA ASP A 29 -8.05 -4.04 5.18
C ASP A 29 -8.97 -3.84 6.39
N LYS A 30 -9.80 -2.79 6.38
CA LYS A 30 -10.79 -2.53 7.45
C LYS A 30 -11.81 -3.66 7.61
N GLU A 31 -12.16 -4.33 6.53
CA GLU A 31 -13.10 -5.46 6.53
C GLU A 31 -12.41 -6.80 6.90
N GLY A 32 -11.09 -6.81 7.10
CA GLY A 32 -10.31 -8.02 7.39
C GLY A 32 -9.97 -8.85 6.15
N GLU A 33 -10.27 -8.36 4.96
CA GLU A 33 -9.95 -8.97 3.66
C GLU A 33 -8.47 -8.70 3.29
N ASN A 34 -7.57 -9.16 4.16
CA ASN A 34 -6.16 -8.81 4.15
C ASN A 34 -5.45 -9.19 2.85
N ASP A 35 -5.66 -10.40 2.34
CA ASP A 35 -4.98 -10.86 1.11
C ASP A 35 -5.39 -10.05 -0.12
N ARG A 36 -6.69 -9.69 -0.21
CA ARG A 36 -7.19 -8.83 -1.29
C ARG A 36 -6.64 -7.42 -1.17
N SER A 37 -6.63 -6.86 0.04
CA SER A 37 -6.04 -5.54 0.31
C SER A 37 -4.58 -5.49 -0.13
N LEU A 38 -3.79 -6.47 0.33
CA LEU A 38 -2.37 -6.57 0.00
C LEU A 38 -2.15 -6.77 -1.49
N THR A 39 -3.01 -7.50 -2.21
CA THR A 39 -2.92 -7.64 -3.67
C THR A 39 -3.02 -6.29 -4.39
N TYR A 40 -3.95 -5.43 -3.98
CA TYR A 40 -4.06 -4.08 -4.54
C TYR A 40 -2.86 -3.22 -4.18
N LEU A 41 -2.38 -3.28 -2.93
CA LEU A 41 -1.22 -2.51 -2.49
C LEU A 41 0.06 -2.94 -3.21
N THR A 42 0.32 -4.24 -3.36
CA THR A 42 1.48 -4.72 -4.10
C THR A 42 1.40 -4.36 -5.58
N GLY A 43 0.20 -4.42 -6.19
CA GLY A 43 0.01 -3.95 -7.56
C GLY A 43 0.38 -2.49 -7.74
N LEU A 44 -0.01 -1.62 -6.79
CA LEU A 44 0.35 -0.21 -6.77
C LEU A 44 1.86 0.04 -6.58
N MET A 45 2.55 -0.85 -5.85
CA MET A 45 4.00 -0.81 -5.67
C MET A 45 4.77 -1.22 -6.93
N ASP A 46 4.14 -2.00 -7.81
CA ASP A 46 4.75 -2.58 -9.02
C ASP A 46 4.36 -1.83 -10.31
N ASP A 47 3.53 -0.79 -10.23
CA ASP A 47 3.19 0.10 -11.35
C ASP A 47 4.43 0.81 -11.92
N GLU A 48 4.34 1.25 -13.19
CA GLU A 48 5.41 2.02 -13.86
C GLU A 48 5.85 3.25 -13.05
N SER A 49 4.88 3.94 -12.44
CA SER A 49 5.13 4.95 -11.41
C SER A 49 4.57 4.43 -10.08
N PRO A 50 5.41 3.87 -9.19
CA PRO A 50 4.95 3.28 -7.94
C PRO A 50 4.20 4.28 -7.06
N TYR A 51 3.06 3.87 -6.51
CA TYR A 51 2.29 4.73 -5.62
C TYR A 51 2.86 4.66 -4.19
N VAL A 52 3.68 5.65 -3.82
CA VAL A 52 4.44 5.66 -2.55
C VAL A 52 3.60 5.34 -1.30
N PRO A 53 2.36 5.84 -1.12
CA PRO A 53 1.54 5.50 0.04
C PRO A 53 1.24 4.00 0.20
N ALA A 54 1.25 3.24 -0.90
CA ALA A 54 0.96 1.81 -0.86
C ALA A 54 2.04 1.02 -0.09
N PHE A 55 3.31 1.43 -0.18
CA PHE A 55 4.42 0.79 0.54
C PHE A 55 4.25 0.91 2.06
N LEU A 56 3.86 2.09 2.53
CA LEU A 56 3.67 2.36 3.95
C LEU A 56 2.52 1.53 4.52
N MET A 57 1.39 1.51 3.81
CA MET A 57 0.21 0.76 4.25
C MET A 57 0.44 -0.76 4.17
N ALA A 58 1.05 -1.25 3.09
CA ALA A 58 1.39 -2.67 2.95
C ALA A 58 2.35 -3.11 4.06
N GLY A 59 3.41 -2.34 4.31
CA GLY A 59 4.37 -2.64 5.36
C GLY A 59 3.72 -2.71 6.73
N GLN A 60 2.91 -1.71 7.10
CA GLN A 60 2.17 -1.73 8.37
C GLN A 60 1.19 -2.90 8.47
N GLN A 61 0.49 -3.24 7.39
CA GLN A 61 -0.44 -4.37 7.37
C GLN A 61 0.30 -5.69 7.52
N PHE A 62 1.41 -5.90 6.80
CA PHE A 62 2.28 -7.05 6.98
C PHE A 62 2.78 -7.17 8.42
N THR A 63 3.21 -6.07 9.06
CA THR A 63 3.60 -6.06 10.48
C THR A 63 2.47 -6.55 11.38
N ARG A 64 1.24 -6.03 11.22
CA ARG A 64 0.07 -6.47 12.01
C ARG A 64 -0.26 -7.95 11.82
N LEU A 65 0.05 -8.49 10.64
CA LEU A 65 -0.15 -9.89 10.29
C LEU A 65 1.03 -10.81 10.66
N ASN A 66 2.05 -10.28 11.36
CA ASN A 66 3.29 -10.98 11.71
C ASN A 66 4.08 -11.50 10.48
N ARG A 67 3.94 -10.82 9.34
CA ARG A 67 4.63 -11.08 8.07
C ARG A 67 5.86 -10.17 7.96
N THR A 68 6.80 -10.34 8.89
CA THR A 68 7.90 -9.39 9.12
C THR A 68 8.83 -9.22 7.91
N ASP A 69 9.12 -10.30 7.18
CA ASP A 69 9.99 -10.25 6.01
C ASP A 69 9.35 -9.44 4.88
N GLU A 70 8.06 -9.63 4.63
CA GLU A 70 7.33 -8.82 3.65
C GLU A 70 7.19 -7.36 4.11
N ALA A 71 6.97 -7.12 5.40
CA ALA A 71 6.94 -5.77 5.95
C ALA A 71 8.27 -5.03 5.71
N ARG A 72 9.40 -5.69 6.02
CA ARG A 72 10.75 -5.17 5.79
C ARG A 72 10.98 -4.87 4.31
N SER A 73 10.60 -5.80 3.43
CA SER A 73 10.73 -5.61 1.99
C SER A 73 9.88 -4.44 1.48
N ALA A 74 8.65 -4.28 1.98
CA ALA A 74 7.76 -3.19 1.58
C ALA A 74 8.35 -1.83 2.00
N PHE A 75 8.80 -1.70 3.25
CA PHE A 75 9.40 -0.45 3.71
C PHE A 75 10.69 -0.12 2.96
N GLN A 76 11.59 -1.08 2.74
CA GLN A 76 12.84 -0.83 2.02
C GLN A 76 12.60 -0.37 0.58
N ARG A 77 11.71 -1.05 -0.16
CA ARG A 77 11.33 -0.63 -1.51
C ARG A 77 10.63 0.74 -1.52
N GLY A 78 9.83 1.01 -0.50
CA GLY A 78 9.15 2.30 -0.33
C GLY A 78 10.12 3.45 -0.13
N ILE A 79 11.19 3.24 0.64
CA ILE A 79 12.26 4.24 0.85
C ILE A 79 12.88 4.62 -0.49
N ASP A 80 13.22 3.63 -1.32
CA ASP A 80 13.81 3.86 -2.64
C ASP A 80 12.85 4.62 -3.56
N ALA A 81 11.57 4.21 -3.58
CA ALA A 81 10.52 4.85 -4.39
C ALA A 81 10.24 6.30 -3.95
N ALA A 82 10.12 6.55 -2.64
CA ALA A 82 9.89 7.88 -2.07
C ALA A 82 11.07 8.81 -2.37
N HIS A 83 12.30 8.32 -2.22
CA HIS A 83 13.51 9.08 -2.55
C HIS A 83 13.56 9.42 -4.04
N ALA A 84 13.27 8.47 -4.93
CA ALA A 84 13.25 8.69 -6.38
C ALA A 84 12.18 9.72 -6.80
N GLN A 85 11.05 9.78 -6.10
CA GLN A 85 9.96 10.72 -6.37
C GLN A 85 10.07 12.05 -5.61
N GLY A 86 11.09 12.21 -4.75
CA GLY A 86 11.27 13.42 -3.93
C GLY A 86 10.26 13.59 -2.81
N ASP A 87 9.58 12.52 -2.38
CA ASP A 87 8.64 12.52 -1.27
C ASP A 87 9.37 12.35 0.06
N SER A 88 9.95 13.43 0.55
CA SER A 88 10.71 13.44 1.82
C SER A 88 9.84 13.06 3.03
N HIS A 89 8.53 13.29 2.98
CA HIS A 89 7.65 12.96 4.09
C HIS A 89 7.46 11.45 4.20
N ALA A 90 7.09 10.81 3.08
CA ALA A 90 6.94 9.36 3.04
C ALA A 90 8.28 8.66 3.29
N PHE A 91 9.38 9.20 2.77
CA PHE A 91 10.73 8.66 2.98
C PHE A 91 11.08 8.52 4.47
N GLU A 92 10.86 9.57 5.27
CA GLU A 92 11.17 9.52 6.71
C GLU A 92 10.19 8.63 7.48
N GLU A 93 8.90 8.60 7.11
CA GLU A 93 7.94 7.68 7.73
C GLU A 93 8.31 6.21 7.46
N LEU A 94 8.66 5.86 6.22
CA LEU A 94 9.06 4.49 5.86
C LEU A 94 10.31 4.05 6.61
N LYS A 95 11.31 4.93 6.75
CA LYS A 95 12.52 4.65 7.56
C LYS A 95 12.19 4.43 9.03
N ARG A 96 11.30 5.25 9.60
CA ARG A 96 10.86 5.11 10.98
C ARG A 96 10.24 3.74 11.21
N PHE A 97 9.26 3.35 10.40
CA PHE A 97 8.61 2.04 10.55
C PHE A 97 9.57 0.87 10.30
N LEU A 98 10.51 0.99 9.35
CA LEU A 98 11.53 -0.04 9.14
C LEU A 98 12.38 -0.26 10.40
N SER A 99 12.77 0.83 11.08
CA SER A 99 13.56 0.74 12.33
C SER A 99 12.78 0.16 13.52
N GLU A 100 11.44 0.21 13.49
CA GLU A 100 10.57 -0.37 14.51
C GLU A 100 10.38 -1.89 14.33
N LEU A 101 10.85 -2.48 13.22
CA LEU A 101 10.80 -3.93 12.97
C LEU A 101 11.99 -4.72 13.56
N ASP A 102 13.00 -4.02 14.08
CA ASP A 102 14.23 -4.60 14.65
C ASP A 102 14.14 -4.86 16.16
#